data_AF-A0AAD7U1B6-F1
#
_entry.id   AF-A0AAD7U1B6-F1
#
_cell.length_a   1.000
_cell.length_b   1.000
_cell.length_c   1.000
_cell.angle_alpha   90.00
_cell.angle_beta   90.00
_cell.angle_gamma   90.00
#
_symmetry.space_group_name_H-M   'P 1'
#
loop_
_entity.id
_entity.type
_entity.pdbx_description
1 polymer ?
#
loop_
_entity_poly.entity_id
_entity_poly.type
_entity_poly.pdbx_seq_one_letter_code
_entity_poly.pdbx_strand_id
1 'polypeptide(L)'
;MPNEIVKRLEKQIRTFMWGEEKKPSIARDILCAPMEEGEIGLLDLEARNEAIELMWLKDYLNLTEHRETWTYLADALLARAAASGDRNVDEDARTNAYLQKWDVSTRRTAGLPDKLKRMVKVAKKYNVGPDAPNPTQAVRALMPIWYHCAADGDSRGPNSKSGKCLRKKHGVRTVGQCMTLIEERSQLAGNQHRRNANCECIPCTRDRIDRGCDNPARCTTAAEKLIRTIYPKWNPRREPQKDSLSITKSGRERNKLAQEENGRITFDPSVTQGTPLATIFRVFRKYDQVQQAATRLPRPYQLDNQEIEIFTDGSCLKNGRMDAQAGSGIWVGEGSPQNRAERVPYENQTNQTGELYAVMLAHKATPPYIPLHIVTDSKYVVRGLTHWVADWEDKGWIGIENANVIQDVVAALRSRSARTTLRWVKGHSGELGNERADRLAAQGAEMDRPYLPNTLPQDRRYLKDGAQLSKLTQKLAYRGIRDAKQRKHSLNVKTSERIRGIIDEVQRYDGNKNKNSASGRQFRAKQ
;
A
#
# COMPACT_ATOMS: atom_id res chain seq x y z
N MET A 1 11.42 -3.45 -25.12
CA MET A 1 11.81 -3.95 -26.46
C MET A 1 11.42 -2.92 -27.51
N PRO A 2 12.20 -2.76 -28.60
CA PRO A 2 11.80 -1.94 -29.74
C PRO A 2 10.46 -2.41 -30.33
N ASN A 3 9.66 -1.47 -30.82
CA ASN A 3 8.31 -1.75 -31.34
C ASN A 3 8.31 -2.74 -32.50
N GLU A 4 9.35 -2.73 -33.33
CA GLU A 4 9.50 -3.65 -34.47
C GLU A 4 9.65 -5.11 -34.02
N ILE A 5 10.45 -5.34 -32.96
CA ILE A 5 10.61 -6.66 -32.37
C ILE A 5 9.30 -7.13 -31.75
N VAL A 6 8.58 -6.25 -31.05
CA VAL A 6 7.26 -6.56 -30.50
C VAL A 6 6.32 -7.01 -31.62
N LYS A 7 6.16 -6.21 -32.68
CA LYS A 7 5.30 -6.56 -33.82
C LYS A 7 5.67 -7.90 -34.46
N ARG A 8 6.96 -8.20 -34.60
CA ARG A 8 7.45 -9.47 -35.15
C ARG A 8 7.09 -10.66 -34.25
N LEU A 9 7.34 -10.55 -32.95
CA LEU A 9 6.98 -11.60 -31.97
C LEU A 9 5.47 -11.78 -31.90
N GLU A 10 4.69 -10.70 -31.91
CA GLU A 10 3.23 -10.76 -31.94
C GLU A 10 2.70 -11.47 -33.18
N LYS A 11 3.31 -11.21 -34.34
CA LYS A 11 3.00 -11.95 -35.57
C LYS A 11 3.30 -13.44 -35.43
N GLN A 12 4.47 -13.80 -34.90
CA GLN A 12 4.86 -15.21 -34.69
C GLN A 12 3.92 -15.93 -33.71
N ILE A 13 3.61 -15.30 -32.57
CA ILE A 13 2.65 -15.81 -31.59
C ILE A 13 1.29 -16.01 -32.23
N ARG A 14 0.81 -15.02 -33.00
CA ARG A 14 -0.48 -15.11 -33.68
C ARG A 14 -0.52 -16.27 -34.68
N THR A 15 0.51 -16.38 -35.52
CA THR A 15 0.61 -17.47 -36.50
C THR A 15 0.69 -18.83 -35.83
N PHE A 16 1.39 -18.94 -34.69
CA PHE A 16 1.45 -20.19 -33.93
C PHE A 16 0.09 -20.58 -33.33
N MET A 17 -0.62 -19.63 -32.73
CA MET A 17 -1.89 -19.90 -32.04
C MET A 17 -3.08 -20.09 -32.99
N TRP A 18 -3.12 -19.37 -34.12
CA TRP A 18 -4.29 -19.31 -35.00
C TRP A 18 -3.97 -19.45 -36.50
N GLY A 19 -2.74 -19.76 -36.89
CA GLY A 19 -2.36 -19.88 -38.30
C GLY A 19 -2.60 -18.60 -39.10
N GLU A 20 -3.34 -18.71 -40.20
CA GLU A 20 -3.74 -17.58 -41.06
C GLU A 20 -5.15 -17.05 -40.76
N GLU A 21 -5.79 -17.51 -39.67
CA GLU A 21 -7.14 -17.08 -39.34
C GLU A 21 -7.20 -15.56 -39.12
N LYS A 22 -8.07 -14.91 -39.90
CA LYS A 22 -8.27 -13.45 -39.85
C LYS A 22 -9.03 -13.02 -38.59
N LYS A 23 -9.90 -13.87 -38.05
CA LYS A 23 -10.71 -13.64 -36.84
C LYS A 23 -10.58 -14.84 -35.88
N PRO A 24 -9.68 -14.76 -34.88
CA PRO A 24 -9.52 -15.84 -33.91
C PRO A 24 -10.79 -16.01 -33.06
N SER A 25 -11.12 -17.27 -32.72
CA SER A 25 -12.26 -17.64 -31.88
C SER A 25 -12.09 -17.22 -30.41
N ILE A 26 -10.84 -17.15 -29.94
CA ILE A 26 -10.47 -16.72 -28.59
C ILE A 26 -9.61 -15.47 -28.70
N ALA A 27 -9.97 -14.43 -27.95
CA ALA A 27 -9.23 -13.19 -27.94
C ALA A 27 -7.89 -13.35 -27.18
N ARG A 28 -6.85 -12.63 -27.60
CA ARG A 28 -5.48 -12.81 -27.08
C ARG A 28 -5.35 -12.41 -25.60
N ASP A 29 -6.12 -11.44 -25.15
CA ASP A 29 -6.22 -11.02 -23.76
C ASP A 29 -6.61 -12.18 -22.84
N ILE A 30 -7.51 -13.06 -23.31
CA ILE A 30 -7.90 -14.31 -22.64
C ILE A 30 -6.72 -15.28 -22.63
N LEU A 31 -5.95 -15.43 -23.71
CA LEU A 31 -4.77 -16.32 -23.65
C LEU A 31 -3.67 -15.87 -22.69
N CYS A 32 -3.62 -14.56 -22.41
CA CYS A 32 -2.61 -13.91 -21.59
C CYS A 32 -3.02 -13.80 -20.11
N ALA A 33 -4.17 -14.27 -19.67
CA ALA A 33 -4.57 -14.27 -18.27
C ALA A 33 -4.10 -15.59 -17.56
N PRO A 34 -4.26 -15.75 -16.24
CA PRO A 34 -3.48 -16.70 -15.43
C PRO A 34 -3.95 -18.14 -15.66
N MET A 35 -3.05 -19.11 -15.48
CA MET A 35 -3.41 -20.53 -15.64
C MET A 35 -4.49 -20.97 -14.64
N GLU A 36 -4.54 -20.32 -13.47
CA GLU A 36 -5.53 -20.56 -12.43
C GLU A 36 -6.97 -20.20 -12.87
N GLU A 37 -7.13 -19.39 -13.93
CA GLU A 37 -8.42 -19.07 -14.56
C GLU A 37 -8.75 -20.02 -15.73
N GLY A 38 -7.98 -21.09 -15.94
CA GLY A 38 -8.20 -22.10 -16.97
C GLY A 38 -7.56 -21.79 -18.33
N GLU A 39 -6.58 -20.89 -18.36
CA GLU A 39 -6.01 -20.35 -19.60
C GLU A 39 -4.54 -20.77 -19.84
N ILE A 40 -3.99 -20.40 -21.01
CA ILE A 40 -2.67 -20.85 -21.48
C ILE A 40 -1.51 -20.12 -20.77
N GLY A 41 -1.73 -18.94 -20.18
CA GLY A 41 -0.68 -18.17 -19.50
C GLY A 41 0.35 -17.55 -20.44
N LEU A 42 -0.08 -17.16 -21.65
CA LEU A 42 0.78 -16.62 -22.70
C LEU A 42 1.48 -15.31 -22.28
N LEU A 43 2.68 -15.06 -22.80
CA LEU A 43 3.46 -13.86 -22.49
C LEU A 43 2.81 -12.59 -23.05
N ASP A 44 2.42 -11.67 -22.15
CA ASP A 44 1.98 -10.31 -22.50
C ASP A 44 3.21 -9.41 -22.72
N LEU A 45 3.58 -9.21 -23.99
CA LEU A 45 4.73 -8.39 -24.38
C LEU A 45 4.57 -6.91 -24.01
N GLU A 46 3.34 -6.38 -24.02
CA GLU A 46 3.06 -5.01 -23.61
C GLU A 46 3.30 -4.86 -22.10
N ALA A 47 2.69 -5.75 -21.29
CA ALA A 47 2.89 -5.76 -19.84
C ALA A 47 4.36 -5.96 -19.47
N ARG A 48 5.10 -6.80 -20.21
CA ARG A 48 6.54 -6.98 -20.02
C ARG A 48 7.32 -5.69 -20.29
N ASN A 49 7.00 -4.98 -21.37
CA ASN A 49 7.64 -3.70 -21.68
C ASN A 49 7.32 -2.64 -20.62
N GLU A 50 6.07 -2.55 -20.17
CA GLU A 50 5.68 -1.63 -19.11
C GLU A 50 6.36 -1.97 -17.77
N ALA A 51 6.55 -3.26 -17.46
CA ALA A 51 7.34 -3.69 -16.31
C ALA A 51 8.80 -3.24 -16.41
N ILE A 52 9.39 -3.24 -17.61
CA ILE A 52 10.75 -2.70 -17.83
C ILE A 52 10.76 -1.19 -17.55
N GLU A 53 9.79 -0.44 -18.05
CA GLU A 53 9.71 1.00 -17.80
C GLU A 53 9.52 1.31 -16.30
N LEU A 54 8.83 0.46 -15.54
CA LEU A 54 8.76 0.56 -14.07
C LEU A 54 10.11 0.30 -13.39
N MET A 55 10.98 -0.55 -13.95
CA MET A 55 12.35 -0.73 -13.42
C MET A 55 13.20 0.52 -13.66
N TRP A 56 13.12 1.13 -14.85
CA TRP A 56 13.77 2.43 -15.09
C TRP A 56 13.26 3.52 -14.15
N LEU A 57 11.95 3.53 -13.89
CA LEU A 57 11.35 4.49 -12.96
C LEU A 57 11.80 4.25 -11.52
N LYS A 58 11.96 2.99 -11.11
CA LYS A 58 12.53 2.61 -9.81
C LYS A 58 13.94 3.18 -9.64
N ASP A 59 14.79 3.04 -10.64
CA ASP A 59 16.16 3.56 -10.60
C ASP A 59 16.16 5.10 -10.56
N TYR A 60 15.30 5.75 -11.36
CA TYR A 60 15.08 7.19 -11.32
C TYR A 60 14.63 7.70 -9.94
N LEU A 61 13.68 7.02 -9.30
CA LEU A 61 13.09 7.42 -8.01
C LEU A 61 13.84 6.88 -6.78
N ASN A 62 15.05 6.34 -6.93
CA ASN A 62 15.85 5.91 -5.78
C ASN A 62 16.18 7.10 -4.85
N LEU A 63 16.40 8.31 -5.40
CA LEU A 63 16.62 9.56 -4.65
C LEU A 63 17.63 9.46 -3.47
N THR A 64 18.58 8.52 -3.54
CA THR A 64 19.68 8.36 -2.57
C THR A 64 20.91 9.14 -3.03
N GLU A 65 21.94 9.17 -2.18
CA GLU A 65 23.27 9.72 -2.54
C GLU A 65 23.95 8.95 -3.69
N HIS A 66 23.54 7.70 -3.92
CA HIS A 66 24.05 6.83 -4.99
C HIS A 66 23.19 6.87 -6.26
N ARG A 67 22.60 8.03 -6.57
CA ARG A 67 21.77 8.19 -7.77
C ARG A 67 22.63 8.14 -9.04
N GLU A 68 22.13 7.45 -10.07
CA GLU A 68 22.84 7.33 -11.35
C GLU A 68 22.86 8.68 -12.09
N THR A 69 23.96 9.00 -12.79
CA THR A 69 24.19 10.31 -13.42
C THR A 69 23.07 10.71 -14.39
N TRP A 70 22.50 9.76 -15.13
CA TRP A 70 21.43 10.05 -16.08
C TRP A 70 20.15 10.56 -15.40
N THR A 71 19.94 10.25 -14.11
CA THR A 71 18.74 10.67 -13.37
C THR A 71 18.71 12.18 -13.14
N TYR A 72 19.88 12.82 -12.96
CA TYR A 72 19.99 14.27 -12.86
C TYR A 72 19.67 14.96 -14.19
N LEU A 73 20.12 14.39 -15.31
CA LEU A 73 19.73 14.87 -16.63
C LEU A 73 18.23 14.68 -16.87
N ALA A 74 17.67 13.54 -16.42
CA ALA A 74 16.24 13.29 -16.50
C ALA A 74 15.42 14.32 -15.69
N ASP A 75 15.84 14.67 -14.47
CA ASP A 75 15.18 15.73 -13.67
C ASP A 75 15.10 17.04 -14.48
N ALA A 76 16.21 17.49 -15.08
CA ALA A 76 16.27 18.71 -15.87
C ALA A 76 15.38 18.66 -17.13
N LEU A 77 15.39 17.53 -17.85
CA LEU A 77 14.54 17.34 -19.03
C LEU A 77 13.05 17.31 -18.68
N LEU A 78 12.69 16.66 -17.57
CA LEU A 78 11.31 16.58 -17.09
C LEU A 78 10.81 17.96 -16.61
N ALA A 79 11.65 18.72 -15.91
CA ALA A 79 11.34 20.09 -15.47
C ALA A 79 11.05 21.04 -16.65
N ARG A 80 11.82 20.93 -17.74
CA ARG A 80 11.59 21.69 -18.98
C ARG A 80 10.32 21.26 -19.71
N ALA A 81 9.97 19.99 -19.63
CA ALA A 81 8.80 19.41 -20.27
C ALA A 81 7.49 19.59 -19.48
N ALA A 82 7.38 20.59 -18.61
CA ALA A 82 6.16 20.84 -17.83
C ALA A 82 4.90 21.02 -18.70
N ALA A 83 3.76 20.54 -18.20
CA ALA A 83 2.48 20.65 -18.86
C ALA A 83 2.06 22.13 -19.09
N SER A 84 1.24 22.38 -20.09
CA SER A 84 0.84 23.75 -20.46
C SER A 84 0.13 24.49 -19.32
N GLY A 85 -0.64 23.77 -18.49
CA GLY A 85 -1.30 24.33 -17.30
C GLY A 85 -0.33 24.72 -16.18
N ASP A 86 0.89 24.18 -16.19
CA ASP A 86 1.90 24.37 -15.13
C ASP A 86 3.06 25.26 -15.57
N ARG A 87 2.94 25.96 -16.71
CA ARG A 87 4.01 26.87 -17.18
C ARG A 87 4.31 28.02 -16.23
N ASN A 88 3.34 28.39 -15.39
CA ASN A 88 3.48 29.41 -14.35
C ASN A 88 4.30 28.93 -13.14
N VAL A 89 4.62 27.63 -13.07
CA VAL A 89 5.54 27.06 -12.08
C VAL A 89 6.95 27.49 -12.46
N ASP A 90 7.63 28.25 -11.60
CA ASP A 90 9.00 28.70 -11.84
C ASP A 90 9.95 27.51 -12.12
N GLU A 91 10.78 27.62 -13.15
CA GLU A 91 11.67 26.53 -13.57
C GLU A 91 12.68 26.14 -12.46
N ASP A 92 13.18 27.12 -11.69
CA ASP A 92 14.09 26.89 -10.56
C ASP A 92 13.38 26.20 -9.37
N ALA A 93 12.05 26.14 -9.39
CA ALA A 93 11.25 25.46 -8.38
C ALA A 93 10.88 24.02 -8.78
N ARG A 94 11.03 23.64 -10.06
CA ARG A 94 10.72 22.30 -10.56
C ARG A 94 11.91 21.38 -10.28
N THR A 95 11.72 20.47 -9.34
CA THR A 95 12.74 19.50 -8.92
C THR A 95 12.33 18.09 -9.34
N ASN A 96 11.34 17.52 -8.67
CA ASN A 96 10.83 16.18 -8.97
C ASN A 96 9.31 16.20 -9.10
N ALA A 97 8.81 15.89 -10.31
CA ALA A 97 7.39 15.89 -10.64
C ALA A 97 6.54 14.92 -9.79
N TYR A 98 7.16 13.89 -9.18
CA TYR A 98 6.45 12.91 -8.36
C TYR A 98 6.32 13.34 -6.89
N LEU A 99 7.05 14.39 -6.47
CA LEU A 99 6.97 14.97 -5.13
C LEU A 99 6.30 16.36 -5.12
N GLN A 100 5.86 16.83 -6.28
CA GLN A 100 5.31 18.17 -6.49
C GLN A 100 3.98 18.12 -7.26
N LYS A 101 3.24 19.23 -7.27
CA LYS A 101 1.91 19.34 -7.88
C LYS A 101 1.88 19.63 -9.38
N TRP A 102 3.03 19.87 -10.01
CA TRP A 102 3.11 20.15 -11.43
C TRP A 102 3.28 18.85 -12.23
N ASP A 103 2.78 18.85 -13.47
CA ASP A 103 2.78 17.65 -14.31
C ASP A 103 3.76 17.76 -15.49
N VAL A 104 4.21 16.61 -15.99
CA VAL A 104 5.08 16.48 -17.16
C VAL A 104 4.26 16.19 -18.42
N SER A 105 4.45 17.01 -19.45
CA SER A 105 3.89 16.78 -20.78
C SER A 105 4.59 15.65 -21.50
N THR A 106 3.82 14.71 -22.04
CA THR A 106 4.33 13.62 -22.89
C THR A 106 4.04 13.86 -24.38
N ARG A 107 3.57 15.06 -24.74
CA ARG A 107 3.33 15.47 -26.14
C ARG A 107 4.66 15.59 -26.90
N ARG A 108 4.63 15.40 -28.22
CA ARG A 108 5.81 15.51 -29.07
C ARG A 108 6.48 16.89 -28.96
N THR A 109 5.68 17.95 -28.83
CA THR A 109 6.13 19.34 -28.70
C THR A 109 6.87 19.65 -27.40
N ALA A 110 6.85 18.75 -26.41
CA ALA A 110 7.58 18.93 -25.15
C ALA A 110 9.08 18.63 -25.26
N GLY A 111 9.57 18.11 -26.39
CA GLY A 111 10.99 17.83 -26.62
C GLY A 111 11.57 16.67 -25.79
N LEU A 112 10.73 15.96 -25.03
CA LEU A 112 11.18 14.88 -24.14
C LEU A 112 11.62 13.64 -24.95
N PRO A 113 12.77 13.01 -24.66
CA PRO A 113 13.16 11.75 -25.30
C PRO A 113 12.12 10.65 -25.13
N ASP A 114 11.97 9.77 -26.13
CA ASP A 114 10.89 8.77 -26.15
C ASP A 114 10.94 7.78 -24.98
N LYS A 115 12.13 7.47 -24.47
CA LYS A 115 12.30 6.65 -23.27
C LYS A 115 11.69 7.31 -22.03
N LEU A 116 12.00 8.58 -21.77
CA LEU A 116 11.41 9.33 -20.66
C LEU A 116 9.90 9.53 -20.86
N LYS A 117 9.43 9.75 -22.09
CA LYS A 117 7.99 9.79 -22.38
C LYS A 117 7.29 8.49 -21.98
N ARG A 118 7.85 7.32 -22.33
CA ARG A 118 7.27 6.02 -21.95
C ARG A 118 7.28 5.82 -20.44
N MET A 119 8.39 6.13 -19.78
CA MET A 119 8.51 6.08 -18.32
C MET A 119 7.43 6.93 -17.63
N VAL A 120 7.24 8.19 -18.04
CA VAL A 120 6.19 9.06 -17.50
C VAL A 120 4.79 8.53 -17.78
N LYS A 121 4.53 8.01 -19.00
CA LYS A 121 3.22 7.42 -19.34
C LYS A 121 2.90 6.21 -18.47
N VAL A 122 3.85 5.30 -18.27
CA VAL A 122 3.68 4.12 -17.42
C VAL A 122 3.48 4.52 -15.96
N ALA A 123 4.26 5.49 -15.47
CA ALA A 123 4.10 6.03 -14.13
C ALA A 123 2.68 6.57 -13.88
N LYS A 124 2.13 7.32 -14.84
CA LYS A 124 0.73 7.82 -14.78
C LYS A 124 -0.28 6.68 -14.88
N LYS A 125 -0.09 5.74 -15.82
CA LYS A 125 -0.99 4.60 -16.04
C LYS A 125 -1.17 3.75 -14.78
N TYR A 126 -0.13 3.60 -13.97
CA TYR A 126 -0.13 2.80 -12.75
C TYR A 126 -0.06 3.62 -11.46
N ASN A 127 -0.42 4.90 -11.53
CA ASN A 127 -0.54 5.80 -10.38
C ASN A 127 0.68 5.78 -9.45
N VAL A 128 1.87 5.96 -10.01
CA VAL A 128 3.11 6.04 -9.23
C VAL A 128 3.16 7.36 -8.48
N GLY A 129 3.41 7.30 -7.18
CA GLY A 129 3.60 8.49 -6.36
C GLY A 129 3.92 8.13 -4.91
N PRO A 130 4.19 9.14 -4.07
CA PRO A 130 4.49 8.92 -2.67
C PRO A 130 3.24 8.46 -1.90
N ASP A 131 3.38 7.46 -1.05
CA ASP A 131 2.43 7.14 0.01
C ASP A 131 3.17 6.69 1.28
N ALA A 132 3.08 7.54 2.30
CA ALA A 132 3.68 7.34 3.60
C ALA A 132 2.65 7.57 4.70
N PRO A 133 1.95 6.54 5.20
CA PRO A 133 0.89 6.70 6.20
C PRO A 133 1.30 7.50 7.44
N ASN A 134 2.53 7.31 7.91
CA ASN A 134 3.16 8.11 8.97
C ASN A 134 4.63 8.43 8.60
N PRO A 135 4.90 9.53 7.88
CA PRO A 135 6.26 9.87 7.47
C PRO A 135 7.07 10.38 8.68
N THR A 136 8.31 9.93 8.82
CA THR A 136 9.25 10.45 9.82
C THR A 136 9.59 11.92 9.56
N GLN A 137 10.14 12.60 10.58
CA GLN A 137 10.62 13.98 10.44
C GLN A 137 11.70 14.11 9.37
N ALA A 138 12.59 13.12 9.25
CA ALA A 138 13.62 13.09 8.22
C ALA A 138 13.00 13.04 6.81
N VAL A 139 11.99 12.20 6.59
CA VAL A 139 11.24 12.16 5.32
C VAL A 139 10.59 13.50 5.03
N ARG A 140 9.86 14.08 6.00
CA ARG A 140 9.21 15.40 5.84
C ARG A 140 10.22 16.49 5.48
N ALA A 141 11.39 16.49 6.12
CA ALA A 141 12.44 17.47 5.89
C ALA A 141 13.06 17.37 4.47
N LEU A 142 13.13 16.17 3.89
CA LEU A 142 13.67 15.97 2.54
C LEU A 142 12.67 16.34 1.42
N MET A 143 11.38 16.48 1.74
CA MET A 143 10.37 16.85 0.74
C MET A 143 10.63 18.24 0.13
N PRO A 144 10.33 18.46 -1.17
CA PRO A 144 10.42 19.79 -1.78
C PRO A 144 9.42 20.76 -1.14
N ILE A 145 9.86 21.96 -0.73
CA ILE A 145 8.94 22.96 -0.17
C ILE A 145 8.08 23.63 -1.26
N TRP A 146 8.64 23.76 -2.46
CA TRP A 146 7.96 24.43 -3.58
C TRP A 146 6.98 23.48 -4.25
N TYR A 147 5.75 23.95 -4.48
CA TYR A 147 4.70 23.14 -5.12
C TYR A 147 4.55 21.76 -4.48
N HIS A 148 4.76 21.66 -3.17
CA HIS A 148 4.74 20.41 -2.40
C HIS A 148 3.49 19.58 -2.73
N CYS A 149 3.63 18.26 -2.94
CA CYS A 149 2.51 17.38 -3.33
C CYS A 149 1.29 17.47 -2.40
N ALA A 150 1.54 17.75 -1.12
CA ALA A 150 0.53 17.94 -0.09
C ALA A 150 0.32 19.40 0.37
N ALA A 151 0.62 20.41 -0.44
CA ALA A 151 0.27 21.80 -0.13
C ALA A 151 -1.21 22.07 -0.46
N ASP A 152 -1.90 22.93 0.30
CA ASP A 152 -3.18 23.49 -0.09
C ASP A 152 -2.99 24.58 -1.16
N GLY A 153 -3.95 24.73 -2.09
CA GLY A 153 -3.83 25.30 -3.44
C GLY A 153 -3.38 26.76 -3.62
N ASP A 154 -2.77 27.43 -2.63
CA ASP A 154 -2.19 28.78 -2.81
C ASP A 154 -0.87 28.71 -3.61
N SER A 155 -0.99 28.87 -4.92
CA SER A 155 0.14 28.90 -5.87
C SER A 155 0.85 30.26 -5.96
N ARG A 156 0.39 31.31 -5.24
CA ARG A 156 0.93 32.68 -5.37
C ARG A 156 2.19 32.89 -4.53
N GLY A 157 2.28 32.25 -3.37
CA GLY A 157 3.43 32.34 -2.45
C GLY A 157 4.78 32.04 -3.14
N PRO A 158 4.91 30.92 -3.87
CA PRO A 158 6.13 30.57 -4.59
C PRO A 158 6.66 31.65 -5.55
N ASN A 159 5.79 32.35 -6.27
CA ASN A 159 6.22 33.32 -7.29
C ASN A 159 6.40 34.76 -6.78
N SER A 160 6.12 35.00 -5.50
CA SER A 160 6.33 36.30 -4.86
C SER A 160 7.80 36.74 -4.85
N LYS A 161 8.07 38.04 -4.64
CA LYS A 161 9.44 38.56 -4.46
C LYS A 161 10.20 37.80 -3.37
N SER A 162 9.55 37.57 -2.22
CA SER A 162 10.10 36.77 -1.12
C SER A 162 10.31 35.31 -1.51
N GLY A 163 9.39 34.70 -2.25
CA GLY A 163 9.54 33.32 -2.74
C GLY A 163 10.74 33.15 -3.67
N LYS A 164 10.93 34.09 -4.61
CA LYS A 164 12.12 34.13 -5.48
C LYS A 164 13.41 34.36 -4.68
N CYS A 165 13.38 35.25 -3.69
CA CYS A 165 14.50 35.49 -2.79
C CYS A 165 14.88 34.22 -2.00
N LEU A 166 13.89 33.55 -1.39
CA LEU A 166 14.10 32.28 -0.68
C LEU A 166 14.73 31.21 -1.56
N ARG A 167 14.32 31.09 -2.83
CA ARG A 167 14.95 30.16 -3.78
C ARG A 167 16.37 30.55 -4.16
N LYS A 168 16.57 31.78 -4.62
CA LYS A 168 17.81 32.21 -5.29
C LYS A 168 18.89 32.66 -4.33
N LYS A 169 18.52 33.43 -3.30
CA LYS A 169 19.46 34.02 -2.34
C LYS A 169 19.66 33.12 -1.11
N HIS A 170 18.58 32.54 -0.58
CA HIS A 170 18.67 31.66 0.61
C HIS A 170 18.89 30.18 0.26
N GLY A 171 18.79 29.78 -1.01
CA GLY A 171 19.00 28.40 -1.45
C GLY A 171 17.97 27.40 -0.95
N VAL A 172 16.79 27.86 -0.51
CA VAL A 172 15.76 26.99 0.06
C VAL A 172 15.14 26.12 -1.05
N ARG A 173 15.29 24.80 -0.94
CA ARG A 173 14.72 23.79 -1.84
C ARG A 173 13.81 22.80 -1.11
N THR A 174 14.15 22.44 0.13
CA THR A 174 13.42 21.44 0.91
C THR A 174 12.66 22.05 2.08
N VAL A 175 11.70 21.29 2.60
CA VAL A 175 10.95 21.62 3.83
C VAL A 175 11.91 21.77 5.01
N GLY A 176 12.94 20.93 5.12
CA GLY A 176 13.95 21.01 6.17
C GLY A 176 14.74 22.32 6.13
N GLN A 177 15.25 22.72 4.96
CA GLN A 177 15.94 24.00 4.80
C GLN A 177 15.03 25.20 5.12
N CYS A 178 13.74 25.10 4.75
CA CYS A 178 12.74 26.10 5.10
C CYS A 178 12.53 26.19 6.63
N MET A 179 12.48 25.05 7.31
CA MET A 179 12.37 24.98 8.78
C MET A 179 13.61 25.55 9.48
N THR A 180 14.82 25.17 9.05
CA THR A 180 16.08 25.72 9.60
C THR A 180 16.10 27.24 9.52
N LEU A 181 15.70 27.83 8.38
CA LEU A 181 15.64 29.28 8.21
C LEU A 181 14.70 29.95 9.25
N ILE A 182 13.59 29.30 9.59
CA ILE A 182 12.64 29.80 10.60
C ILE A 182 13.20 29.63 12.01
N GLU A 183 13.71 28.43 12.33
CA GLU A 183 14.21 28.05 13.65
C GLU A 183 15.42 28.90 14.09
N GLU A 184 16.36 29.19 13.18
CA GLU A 184 17.50 30.09 13.42
C GLU A 184 17.09 31.46 13.99
N ARG A 185 15.86 31.92 13.71
CA ARG A 185 15.33 33.21 14.19
C ARG A 185 14.47 33.05 15.43
N SER A 186 13.73 31.95 15.53
CA SER A 186 12.84 31.67 16.67
C SER A 186 13.59 31.28 17.93
N GLN A 187 14.80 30.71 17.82
CA GLN A 187 15.60 30.24 18.96
C GLN A 187 16.52 31.32 19.56
N LEU A 188 16.54 32.54 19.00
CA LEU A 188 17.32 33.64 19.56
C LEU A 188 16.74 34.07 20.92
N ALA A 189 17.57 34.12 21.95
CA ALA A 189 17.16 34.51 23.30
C ALA A 189 16.75 36.00 23.36
N GLY A 190 15.61 36.31 24.01
CA GLY A 190 15.11 37.68 24.20
C GLY A 190 14.57 38.36 22.93
N ASN A 191 14.40 39.69 22.95
CA ASN A 191 13.92 40.51 21.83
C ASN A 191 14.99 40.75 20.73
N GLN A 192 15.97 39.84 20.59
CA GLN A 192 17.08 39.99 19.65
C GLN A 192 16.63 39.94 18.19
N HIS A 193 15.58 39.17 17.88
CA HIS A 193 14.95 39.19 16.55
C HIS A 193 13.77 40.15 16.49
N ARG A 194 13.75 41.04 15.49
CA ARG A 194 12.63 41.94 15.19
C ARG A 194 12.06 41.59 13.82
N ARG A 195 10.73 41.54 13.69
CA ARG A 195 10.04 41.26 12.41
C ARG A 195 10.01 42.47 11.47
N ASN A 196 11.18 43.05 11.19
CA ASN A 196 11.35 44.18 10.27
C ASN A 196 12.57 43.99 9.35
N ALA A 197 12.71 44.85 8.33
CA ALA A 197 13.77 44.73 7.32
C ALA A 197 15.19 44.91 7.93
N ASN A 198 15.29 45.73 8.97
CA ASN A 198 16.56 46.21 9.52
C ASN A 198 16.96 45.47 10.80
N CYS A 199 16.40 44.28 11.05
CA CYS A 199 16.73 43.50 12.23
C CYS A 199 18.22 43.16 12.27
N GLU A 200 18.92 43.52 13.35
CA GLU A 200 20.37 43.40 13.49
C GLU A 200 20.84 42.03 14.00
N CYS A 201 19.92 41.08 14.22
CA CYS A 201 20.33 39.75 14.66
C CYS A 201 21.24 39.06 13.63
N ILE A 202 22.15 38.21 14.12
CA ILE A 202 23.17 37.53 13.31
C ILE A 202 22.57 36.88 12.05
N PRO A 203 21.48 36.09 12.10
CA PRO A 203 20.90 35.49 10.89
C PRO A 203 20.39 36.52 9.86
N CYS A 204 19.80 37.64 10.30
CA CYS A 204 19.29 38.67 9.40
C CYS A 204 20.41 39.50 8.79
N THR A 205 21.45 39.81 9.56
CA THR A 205 22.65 40.51 9.07
C THR A 205 23.40 39.65 8.05
N ARG A 206 23.61 38.36 8.36
CA ARG A 206 24.18 37.36 7.44
C ARG A 206 23.39 37.28 6.14
N ASP A 207 22.06 37.23 6.21
CA ASP A 207 21.22 37.16 5.02
C ASP A 207 21.30 38.43 4.17
N ARG A 208 21.45 39.62 4.78
CA ARG A 208 21.63 40.88 4.03
C ARG A 208 23.01 40.98 3.38
N ILE A 209 24.07 40.72 4.13
CA ILE A 209 25.46 40.93 3.69
C ILE A 209 25.90 39.81 2.76
N ASP A 210 25.79 38.55 3.21
CA ASP A 210 26.40 37.42 2.51
C ASP A 210 25.51 36.92 1.36
N ARG A 211 24.18 37.00 1.54
CA ARG A 211 23.20 36.49 0.57
C ARG A 211 22.53 37.59 -0.26
N GLY A 212 22.79 38.86 0.07
CA GLY A 212 22.18 40.02 -0.58
C GLY A 212 20.66 40.12 -0.39
N CYS A 213 20.07 39.55 0.67
CA CYS A 213 18.62 39.58 0.89
C CYS A 213 18.13 40.95 1.36
N ASP A 214 17.26 41.61 0.59
CA ASP A 214 16.79 42.97 0.91
C ASP A 214 15.91 43.03 2.17
N ASN A 215 15.19 41.95 2.49
CA ASN A 215 14.29 41.92 3.64
C ASN A 215 14.16 40.49 4.22
N PRO A 216 15.03 40.11 5.17
CA PRO A 216 15.01 38.79 5.79
C PRO A 216 13.70 38.49 6.55
N ALA A 217 13.05 39.50 7.14
CA ALA A 217 11.78 39.32 7.84
C ALA A 217 10.66 38.88 6.89
N ARG A 218 10.54 39.53 5.72
CA ARG A 218 9.57 39.12 4.68
C ARG A 218 9.84 37.71 4.15
N CYS A 219 11.10 37.31 4.04
CA CYS A 219 11.47 35.95 3.64
C CYS A 219 11.06 34.94 4.72
N THR A 220 11.27 35.27 6.00
CA THR A 220 10.86 34.43 7.13
C THR A 220 9.34 34.27 7.17
N THR A 221 8.57 35.36 7.03
CA THR A 221 7.10 35.27 6.98
C THR A 221 6.61 34.47 5.77
N ALA A 222 7.26 34.59 4.61
CA ALA A 222 6.93 33.79 3.44
C ALA A 222 7.22 32.30 3.68
N ALA A 223 8.35 31.96 4.33
CA ALA A 223 8.69 30.60 4.73
C ALA A 223 7.65 30.01 5.71
N GLU A 224 7.26 30.76 6.74
CA GLU A 224 6.19 30.36 7.67
C GLU A 224 4.87 30.09 6.93
N LYS A 225 4.51 30.94 5.96
CA LYS A 225 3.30 30.76 5.16
C LYS A 225 3.37 29.47 4.33
N LEU A 226 4.52 29.17 3.71
CA LEU A 226 4.70 27.92 2.94
C LEU A 226 4.56 26.67 3.82
N ILE A 227 5.06 26.68 5.05
CA ILE A 227 4.92 25.53 5.97
C ILE A 227 3.46 25.36 6.41
N ARG A 228 2.73 26.45 6.62
CA ARG A 228 1.32 26.42 7.03
C ARG A 228 0.38 25.84 5.97
N THR A 229 0.73 25.90 4.68
CA THR A 229 -0.09 25.33 3.61
C THR A 229 0.08 23.82 3.47
N ILE A 230 1.09 23.20 4.09
CA ILE A 230 1.32 21.75 4.01
C ILE A 230 0.32 21.02 4.92
N TYR A 231 -0.39 20.04 4.36
CA TYR A 231 -1.35 19.21 5.11
C TYR A 231 -0.71 18.55 6.35
N PRO A 232 -1.49 18.31 7.42
CA PRO A 232 -0.97 17.85 8.71
C PRO A 232 -0.11 16.58 8.69
N LYS A 233 -0.32 15.66 7.74
CA LYS A 233 0.49 14.44 7.56
C LYS A 233 1.94 14.72 7.18
N TRP A 234 2.15 15.74 6.35
CA TRP A 234 3.45 16.11 5.79
C TRP A 234 4.08 17.33 6.48
N ASN A 235 3.33 17.97 7.38
CA ASN A 235 3.78 19.18 8.04
C ASN A 235 4.92 18.87 9.04
N PRO A 236 6.11 19.48 8.90
CA PRO A 236 7.25 19.21 9.78
C PRO A 236 7.06 19.73 11.20
N ARG A 237 6.12 20.66 11.46
CA ARG A 237 5.87 21.18 12.81
C ARG A 237 5.08 20.23 13.69
N ARG A 238 4.48 19.19 13.11
CA ARG A 238 3.69 18.22 13.87
C ARG A 238 4.63 17.18 14.48
N GLU A 239 4.63 17.05 15.81
CA GLU A 239 5.36 15.96 16.44
C GLU A 239 4.86 14.59 15.93
N PRO A 240 5.75 13.62 15.68
CA PRO A 240 5.34 12.24 15.49
C PRO A 240 4.50 11.77 16.67
N GLN A 241 3.48 10.96 16.42
CA GLN A 241 2.78 10.30 17.51
C GLN A 241 3.77 9.40 18.26
N LYS A 242 3.99 9.70 19.54
CA LYS A 242 4.73 8.85 20.47
C LYS A 242 3.75 7.82 21.03
N ASP A 243 3.58 6.71 20.33
CA ASP A 243 2.97 5.52 20.93
C ASP A 243 4.07 4.54 21.36
N SER A 244 4.01 4.09 22.61
CA SER A 244 4.93 3.05 23.13
C SER A 244 4.55 1.64 22.62
N LEU A 245 3.93 1.56 21.44
CA LEU A 245 3.39 0.33 20.84
C LEU A 245 4.27 -0.16 19.69
N SER A 246 4.90 0.76 18.95
CA SER A 246 5.85 0.40 17.89
C SER A 246 7.02 -0.40 18.47
N ILE A 247 7.30 -1.58 17.91
CA ILE A 247 8.36 -2.44 18.46
C ILE A 247 9.75 -1.89 18.13
N THR A 248 10.63 -1.90 19.13
CA THR A 248 12.04 -1.55 18.98
C THR A 248 12.82 -2.65 18.24
N LYS A 249 14.07 -2.38 17.87
CA LYS A 249 14.98 -3.40 17.33
C LYS A 249 15.12 -4.61 18.28
N SER A 250 15.26 -4.37 19.58
CA SER A 250 15.27 -5.44 20.59
C SER A 250 13.93 -6.15 20.75
N GLY A 251 12.81 -5.44 20.55
CA GLY A 251 11.47 -6.05 20.47
C GLY A 251 11.34 -7.02 19.30
N ARG A 252 11.89 -6.69 18.13
CA ARG A 252 11.90 -7.57 16.95
C ARG A 252 12.72 -8.84 17.19
N GLU A 253 13.86 -8.73 17.87
CA GLU A 253 14.67 -9.90 18.22
C GLU A 253 13.94 -10.82 19.21
N ARG A 254 13.30 -10.24 20.24
CA ARG A 254 12.45 -11.02 21.16
C ARG A 254 11.29 -11.72 20.45
N ASN A 255 10.64 -11.06 19.49
CA ASN A 255 9.61 -11.68 18.67
C ASN A 255 10.15 -12.87 17.86
N LYS A 256 11.38 -12.75 17.33
CA LYS A 256 12.03 -13.82 16.57
C LYS A 256 12.30 -15.04 17.46
N LEU A 257 12.86 -14.84 18.66
CA LEU A 257 13.07 -15.90 19.65
C LEU A 257 11.74 -16.54 20.09
N ALA A 258 10.75 -15.71 20.43
CA ALA A 258 9.42 -16.21 20.81
C ALA A 258 8.75 -17.01 19.68
N GLN A 259 9.02 -16.68 18.41
CA GLN A 259 8.52 -17.46 17.28
C GLN A 259 9.16 -18.85 17.18
N GLU A 260 10.43 -18.99 17.54
CA GLU A 260 11.17 -20.26 17.56
C GLU A 260 10.71 -21.16 18.73
N GLU A 261 10.39 -20.56 19.87
CA GLU A 261 9.92 -21.25 21.08
C GLU A 261 8.39 -21.46 21.13
N ASN A 262 7.65 -21.08 20.08
CA ASN A 262 6.17 -21.01 20.08
C ASN A 262 5.60 -20.18 21.24
N GLY A 263 6.37 -19.20 21.71
CA GLY A 263 5.99 -18.26 22.73
C GLY A 263 5.13 -17.11 22.20
N ARG A 264 5.06 -16.07 23.03
CA ARG A 264 4.20 -14.92 22.83
C ARG A 264 4.87 -13.87 21.94
N ILE A 265 4.25 -13.55 20.81
CA ILE A 265 4.77 -12.64 19.79
C ILE A 265 3.98 -11.34 19.81
N THR A 266 4.66 -10.21 19.71
CA THR A 266 4.03 -8.88 19.69
C THR A 266 3.73 -8.45 18.26
N PHE A 267 2.50 -8.03 17.98
CA PHE A 267 2.17 -7.39 16.71
C PHE A 267 2.88 -6.03 16.60
N ASP A 268 3.54 -5.73 15.48
CA ASP A 268 4.12 -4.41 15.20
C ASP A 268 3.05 -3.52 14.56
N PRO A 269 2.47 -2.54 15.28
CA PRO A 269 1.46 -1.69 14.68
C PRO A 269 2.10 -0.54 13.88
N SER A 270 3.42 -0.47 13.76
CA SER A 270 4.12 0.62 13.09
C SER A 270 3.82 0.67 11.59
N VAL A 271 3.40 1.86 11.13
CA VAL A 271 3.31 2.23 9.71
C VAL A 271 4.28 3.36 9.37
N THR A 272 5.24 3.59 10.27
CA THR A 272 6.22 4.67 10.14
C THR A 272 7.14 4.39 8.98
N GLN A 273 7.28 5.37 8.08
CA GLN A 273 8.20 5.29 6.95
C GLN A 273 9.36 6.27 7.14
N GLY A 274 10.56 5.69 7.20
CA GLY A 274 11.83 6.39 7.33
C GLY A 274 12.45 6.76 5.99
N THR A 275 13.71 7.20 6.05
CA THR A 275 14.56 7.44 4.88
C THR A 275 15.16 6.12 4.36
N PRO A 276 15.62 6.07 3.09
CA PRO A 276 15.65 7.15 2.08
C PRO A 276 14.27 7.45 1.45
N LEU A 277 14.13 8.59 0.76
CA LEU A 277 12.88 8.95 0.06
C LEU A 277 12.42 7.87 -0.95
N ALA A 278 13.32 7.02 -1.45
CA ALA A 278 12.97 5.85 -2.27
C ALA A 278 11.86 4.97 -1.67
N THR A 279 11.72 4.93 -0.34
CA THR A 279 10.83 4.00 0.34
C THR A 279 9.38 4.46 0.34
N ILE A 280 9.11 5.75 0.10
CA ILE A 280 7.75 6.29 0.09
C ILE A 280 7.08 6.12 -1.27
N PHE A 281 7.83 5.89 -2.35
CA PHE A 281 7.24 5.73 -3.68
C PHE A 281 6.55 4.38 -3.82
N ARG A 282 5.29 4.44 -4.25
CA ARG A 282 4.40 3.29 -4.43
C ARG A 282 3.82 3.29 -5.84
N VAL A 283 3.54 2.10 -6.37
CA VAL A 283 2.93 1.85 -7.69
C VAL A 283 1.69 0.98 -7.53
N PHE A 284 0.76 1.03 -8.50
CA PHE A 284 -0.54 0.36 -8.44
C PHE A 284 -1.42 0.85 -7.29
N ARG A 285 -1.24 2.11 -6.91
CA ARG A 285 -2.05 2.78 -5.88
C ARG A 285 -3.50 2.86 -6.36
N LYS A 286 -4.43 2.44 -5.50
CA LYS A 286 -5.86 2.39 -5.80
C LYS A 286 -6.59 3.64 -5.36
N TYR A 287 -6.04 4.37 -4.39
CA TYR A 287 -6.73 5.43 -3.70
C TYR A 287 -5.98 6.76 -3.77
N ASP A 288 -6.76 7.84 -3.69
CA ASP A 288 -6.19 9.17 -3.49
C ASP A 288 -5.44 9.25 -2.17
N GLN A 289 -4.44 10.13 -2.12
CA GLN A 289 -3.61 10.26 -0.92
C GLN A 289 -4.47 10.66 0.28
N VAL A 290 -4.48 9.81 1.30
CA VAL A 290 -5.07 10.17 2.59
C VAL A 290 -4.21 11.26 3.22
N GLN A 291 -4.80 12.45 3.40
CA GLN A 291 -4.11 13.63 3.94
C GLN A 291 -4.00 13.62 5.47
N GLN A 292 -4.80 12.77 6.13
CA GLN A 292 -4.71 12.51 7.56
C GLN A 292 -3.65 11.44 7.84
N ALA A 293 -2.85 11.65 8.88
CA ALA A 293 -1.91 10.64 9.36
C ALA A 293 -2.63 9.51 10.09
N ALA A 294 -2.00 8.33 10.12
CA ALA A 294 -2.42 7.20 10.94
C ALA A 294 -2.18 7.50 12.43
N THR A 295 -3.15 8.14 13.09
CA THR A 295 -3.02 8.48 14.50
C THR A 295 -4.01 7.74 15.37
N ARG A 296 -3.49 7.03 16.38
CA ARG A 296 -4.29 6.31 17.38
C ARG A 296 -4.82 7.27 18.42
N LEU A 297 -5.97 6.95 18.99
CA LEU A 297 -6.53 7.72 20.10
C LEU A 297 -5.60 7.62 21.33
N PRO A 298 -5.44 8.70 22.11
CA PRO A 298 -4.70 8.64 23.36
C PRO A 298 -5.37 7.64 24.32
N ARG A 299 -4.56 6.91 25.08
CA ARG A 299 -5.06 6.00 26.10
C ARG A 299 -5.60 6.83 27.29
N PRO A 300 -6.82 6.56 27.79
CA PRO A 300 -7.31 7.18 29.02
C PRO A 300 -6.34 6.94 30.19
N TYR A 301 -6.14 7.93 31.05
CA TYR A 301 -5.12 7.93 32.12
C TYR A 301 -5.44 6.96 33.30
N GLN A 302 -6.57 6.25 33.27
CA GLN A 302 -7.07 5.46 34.40
C GLN A 302 -7.70 4.15 33.91
N LEU A 303 -6.91 3.28 33.30
CA LEU A 303 -7.39 1.96 32.93
C LEU A 303 -6.54 0.92 33.63
N ASP A 304 -7.21 0.03 34.33
CA ASP A 304 -6.58 -1.18 34.84
C ASP A 304 -5.98 -1.93 33.66
N ASN A 305 -4.73 -2.37 33.80
CA ASN A 305 -3.95 -2.96 32.71
C ASN A 305 -4.37 -4.41 32.41
N GLN A 306 -5.59 -4.80 32.80
CA GLN A 306 -6.08 -6.16 32.68
C GLN A 306 -6.20 -6.51 31.20
N GLU A 307 -5.31 -7.38 30.77
CA GLU A 307 -5.28 -7.92 29.43
C GLU A 307 -6.45 -8.90 29.23
N ILE A 308 -7.02 -8.90 28.03
CA ILE A 308 -8.04 -9.88 27.62
C ILE A 308 -7.36 -10.93 26.73
N GLU A 309 -7.38 -12.19 27.16
CA GLU A 309 -7.00 -13.35 26.36
C GLU A 309 -8.23 -13.88 25.61
N ILE A 310 -8.09 -14.09 24.30
CA ILE A 310 -9.15 -14.60 23.42
C ILE A 310 -8.56 -15.72 22.55
N PHE A 311 -9.21 -16.88 22.61
CA PHE A 311 -8.95 -18.01 21.72
C PHE A 311 -9.74 -17.82 20.43
N THR A 312 -9.10 -18.05 19.29
CA THR A 312 -9.69 -17.82 17.97
C THR A 312 -9.46 -18.99 17.04
N ASP A 313 -10.51 -19.38 16.31
CA ASP A 313 -10.43 -20.43 15.30
C ASP A 313 -11.34 -20.14 14.09
N GLY A 314 -11.05 -20.79 12.97
CA GLY A 314 -11.80 -20.73 11.72
C GLY A 314 -12.08 -22.12 11.18
N SER A 315 -13.32 -22.32 10.73
CA SER A 315 -13.76 -23.59 10.14
C SER A 315 -14.31 -23.33 8.74
N CYS A 316 -14.21 -24.31 7.84
CA CYS A 316 -14.81 -24.23 6.52
C CYS A 316 -15.41 -25.56 6.07
N LEU A 317 -16.73 -25.58 5.94
CA LEU A 317 -17.46 -26.67 5.30
C LEU A 317 -17.21 -26.63 3.79
N LYS A 318 -16.94 -27.80 3.21
CA LYS A 318 -16.70 -27.98 1.76
C LYS A 318 -15.59 -27.08 1.21
N ASN A 319 -14.52 -26.89 1.98
CA ASN A 319 -13.38 -26.04 1.61
C ASN A 319 -12.85 -26.37 0.20
N GLY A 320 -12.58 -25.33 -0.60
CA GLY A 320 -12.15 -25.44 -1.99
C GLY A 320 -13.27 -25.70 -3.01
N ARG A 321 -14.54 -25.77 -2.59
CA ARG A 321 -15.70 -25.88 -3.49
C ARG A 321 -16.43 -24.54 -3.62
N MET A 322 -17.25 -24.40 -4.66
CA MET A 322 -18.04 -23.18 -4.91
C MET A 322 -19.09 -22.92 -3.83
N ASP A 323 -19.60 -23.98 -3.19
CA ASP A 323 -20.56 -23.91 -2.10
C ASP A 323 -19.90 -23.95 -0.71
N ALA A 324 -18.61 -23.59 -0.63
CA ALA A 324 -17.87 -23.52 0.63
C ALA A 324 -18.48 -22.52 1.60
N GLN A 325 -18.48 -22.88 2.87
CA GLN A 325 -19.08 -22.09 3.94
C GLN A 325 -18.07 -21.96 5.07
N ALA A 326 -17.54 -20.77 5.28
CA ALA A 326 -16.53 -20.52 6.30
C ALA A 326 -17.15 -19.83 7.51
N GLY A 327 -16.76 -20.25 8.71
CA GLY A 327 -17.16 -19.68 9.99
C GLY A 327 -15.97 -19.30 10.85
N SER A 328 -16.20 -18.44 11.82
CA SER A 328 -15.20 -17.97 12.78
C SER A 328 -15.76 -18.04 14.20
N GLY A 329 -14.91 -18.47 15.13
CA GLY A 329 -15.23 -18.56 16.56
C GLY A 329 -14.25 -17.76 17.41
N ILE A 330 -14.76 -17.07 18.43
CA ILE A 330 -13.97 -16.48 19.52
C ILE A 330 -14.44 -17.01 20.86
N TRP A 331 -13.51 -17.42 21.72
CA TRP A 331 -13.78 -17.83 23.09
C TRP A 331 -12.91 -17.03 24.06
N VAL A 332 -13.56 -16.37 25.02
CA VAL A 332 -12.93 -15.57 26.08
C VAL A 332 -12.94 -16.32 27.42
N GLY A 333 -14.00 -17.06 27.70
CA GLY A 333 -14.14 -17.81 28.95
C GLY A 333 -15.54 -18.38 29.14
N GLU A 334 -15.71 -19.29 30.11
CA GLU A 334 -17.01 -19.88 30.42
C GLU A 334 -18.02 -18.79 30.82
N GLY A 335 -19.22 -18.81 30.24
CA GLY A 335 -20.27 -17.82 30.51
C GLY A 335 -19.97 -16.38 30.02
N SER A 336 -18.85 -16.15 29.32
CA SER A 336 -18.53 -14.83 28.80
C SER A 336 -19.52 -14.40 27.71
N PRO A 337 -20.15 -13.21 27.81
CA PRO A 337 -21.02 -12.69 26.76
C PRO A 337 -20.25 -12.30 25.48
N GLN A 338 -18.92 -12.29 25.52
CA GLN A 338 -18.06 -12.03 24.36
C GLN A 338 -17.80 -13.28 23.51
N ASN A 339 -18.10 -14.48 24.02
CA ASN A 339 -18.03 -15.71 23.21
C ASN A 339 -18.96 -15.59 22.00
N ARG A 340 -18.44 -15.88 20.81
CA ARG A 340 -19.18 -15.61 19.58
C ARG A 340 -18.80 -16.56 18.46
N ALA A 341 -19.82 -16.99 17.72
CA ALA A 341 -19.73 -17.65 16.43
C ALA A 341 -20.28 -16.70 15.36
N GLU A 342 -19.59 -16.55 14.24
CA GLU A 342 -20.12 -15.83 13.08
C GLU A 342 -19.79 -16.53 11.77
N ARG A 343 -20.71 -16.41 10.82
CA ARG A 343 -20.46 -16.74 9.42
C ARG A 343 -19.50 -15.72 8.79
N VAL A 344 -18.49 -16.20 8.07
CA VAL A 344 -17.50 -15.34 7.42
C VAL A 344 -18.18 -14.47 6.37
N PRO A 345 -17.99 -13.15 6.41
CA PRO A 345 -18.75 -12.24 5.57
C PRO A 345 -18.19 -12.03 4.16
N TYR A 346 -16.94 -12.45 3.91
CA TYR A 346 -16.24 -12.22 2.65
C TYR A 346 -16.64 -13.21 1.55
N GLU A 347 -16.50 -12.81 0.28
CA GLU A 347 -16.80 -13.70 -0.85
C GLU A 347 -15.96 -14.97 -0.86
N ASN A 348 -14.67 -14.87 -0.51
CA ASN A 348 -13.80 -16.03 -0.48
C ASN A 348 -14.02 -16.85 0.79
N GLN A 349 -14.81 -17.91 0.70
CA GLN A 349 -15.12 -18.81 1.80
C GLN A 349 -14.06 -19.93 1.87
N THR A 350 -13.04 -19.75 2.73
CA THR A 350 -11.98 -20.74 2.97
C THR A 350 -11.67 -20.83 4.46
N ASN A 351 -10.96 -21.89 4.88
CA ASN A 351 -10.54 -22.03 6.28
C ASN A 351 -9.69 -20.83 6.74
N GLN A 352 -8.73 -20.41 5.91
CA GLN A 352 -7.85 -19.28 6.21
C GLN A 352 -8.63 -17.96 6.33
N THR A 353 -9.70 -17.78 5.54
CA THR A 353 -10.59 -16.62 5.67
C THR A 353 -11.28 -16.62 7.03
N GLY A 354 -11.75 -17.78 7.50
CA GLY A 354 -12.33 -17.98 8.82
C GLY A 354 -11.34 -17.66 9.94
N GLU A 355 -10.12 -18.17 9.85
CA GLU A 355 -9.07 -17.92 10.85
C GLU A 355 -8.73 -16.43 10.96
N LEU A 356 -8.59 -15.74 9.81
CA LEU A 356 -8.35 -14.29 9.78
C LEU A 356 -9.54 -13.48 10.32
N TYR A 357 -10.77 -13.87 9.97
CA TYR A 357 -11.95 -13.15 10.46
C TYR A 357 -12.16 -13.36 11.97
N ALA A 358 -11.74 -14.48 12.54
CA ALA A 358 -11.75 -14.70 13.99
C ALA A 358 -10.87 -13.67 14.74
N VAL A 359 -9.74 -13.25 14.17
CA VAL A 359 -8.93 -12.14 14.71
C VAL A 359 -9.70 -10.81 14.68
N MET A 360 -10.48 -10.55 13.62
CA MET A 360 -11.35 -9.37 13.55
C MET A 360 -12.44 -9.41 14.64
N LEU A 361 -13.02 -10.58 14.91
CA LEU A 361 -13.98 -10.75 16.00
C LEU A 361 -13.33 -10.49 17.36
N ALA A 362 -12.12 -11.02 17.61
CA ALA A 362 -11.37 -10.76 18.84
C ALA A 362 -11.08 -9.26 19.02
N HIS A 363 -10.71 -8.57 17.94
CA HIS A 363 -10.55 -7.11 17.94
C HIS A 363 -11.86 -6.40 18.32
N LYS A 364 -12.99 -6.76 17.70
CA LYS A 364 -14.30 -6.15 17.97
C LYS A 364 -14.81 -6.41 19.40
N ALA A 365 -14.50 -7.58 19.96
CA ALA A 365 -14.86 -7.95 21.33
C ALA A 365 -14.01 -7.25 22.40
N THR A 366 -12.90 -6.62 22.01
CA THR A 366 -11.94 -6.03 22.95
C THR A 366 -11.86 -4.52 22.78
N PRO A 367 -12.15 -3.72 23.82
CA PRO A 367 -11.97 -2.26 23.76
C PRO A 367 -10.57 -1.87 23.25
N PRO A 368 -10.44 -0.83 22.41
CA PRO A 368 -9.19 -0.54 21.69
C PRO A 368 -8.02 -0.12 22.60
N TYR A 369 -8.30 0.26 23.84
CA TYR A 369 -7.34 0.71 24.84
C TYR A 369 -6.95 -0.36 25.88
N ILE A 370 -7.48 -1.59 25.73
CA ILE A 370 -7.15 -2.75 26.58
C ILE A 370 -6.16 -3.67 25.84
N PRO A 371 -5.09 -4.17 26.48
CA PRO A 371 -4.20 -5.14 25.85
C PRO A 371 -4.96 -6.41 25.41
N LEU A 372 -4.69 -6.88 24.19
CA LEU A 372 -5.32 -8.06 23.60
C LEU A 372 -4.29 -9.16 23.41
N HIS A 373 -4.55 -10.33 23.98
CA HIS A 373 -3.82 -11.56 23.70
C HIS A 373 -4.66 -12.50 22.85
N ILE A 374 -4.18 -12.85 21.66
CA ILE A 374 -4.84 -13.77 20.74
C ILE A 374 -4.13 -15.11 20.81
N VAL A 375 -4.87 -16.17 21.06
CA VAL A 375 -4.39 -17.56 21.04
C VAL A 375 -5.07 -18.28 19.88
N THR A 376 -4.30 -18.88 18.98
CA THR A 376 -4.84 -19.54 17.78
C THR A 376 -3.95 -20.69 17.35
N ASP A 377 -4.52 -21.72 16.75
CA ASP A 377 -3.77 -22.80 16.10
C ASP A 377 -3.39 -22.50 14.64
N SER A 378 -3.86 -21.38 14.09
CA SER A 378 -3.47 -20.92 12.77
C SER A 378 -2.05 -20.34 12.76
N LYS A 379 -1.09 -21.14 12.29
CA LYS A 379 0.25 -20.66 11.96
C LYS A 379 0.22 -19.57 10.88
N TYR A 380 -0.76 -19.61 9.97
CA TYR A 380 -0.92 -18.63 8.92
C TYR A 380 -1.25 -17.24 9.49
N VAL A 381 -2.20 -17.16 10.43
CA VAL A 381 -2.54 -15.92 11.14
C VAL A 381 -1.36 -15.39 11.92
N VAL A 382 -0.72 -16.23 12.75
CA VAL A 382 0.40 -15.81 13.61
C VAL A 382 1.55 -15.28 12.76
N ARG A 383 2.01 -16.04 11.75
CA ARG A 383 3.13 -15.62 10.89
C ARG A 383 2.74 -14.46 9.97
N GLY A 384 1.52 -14.46 9.46
CA GLY A 384 1.00 -13.42 8.59
C GLY A 384 1.02 -12.06 9.26
N LEU A 385 0.47 -11.97 10.47
CA LEU A 385 0.35 -10.71 11.20
C LEU A 385 1.66 -10.25 11.85
N THR A 386 2.59 -11.16 12.14
CA THR A 386 3.83 -10.82 12.88
C THR A 386 5.10 -10.77 12.03
N HIS A 387 5.13 -11.48 10.89
CA HIS A 387 6.33 -11.60 10.06
C HIS A 387 6.11 -11.18 8.60
N TRP A 388 5.00 -11.60 7.98
CA TRP A 388 4.81 -11.42 6.54
C TRP A 388 4.14 -10.10 6.14
N VAL A 389 3.37 -9.47 7.04
CA VAL A 389 2.62 -8.24 6.74
C VAL A 389 3.47 -7.14 6.10
N ALA A 390 4.70 -6.94 6.57
CA ALA A 390 5.59 -5.92 6.01
C ALA A 390 5.99 -6.23 4.56
N ASP A 391 6.31 -7.48 4.26
CA ASP A 391 6.65 -7.93 2.90
C ASP A 391 5.42 -7.91 1.97
N TRP A 392 4.25 -8.31 2.47
CA TRP A 392 3.00 -8.23 1.70
C TRP A 392 2.62 -6.80 1.35
N GLU A 393 2.78 -5.86 2.28
CA GLU A 393 2.60 -4.43 2.02
C GLU A 393 3.61 -3.92 1.00
N ASP A 394 4.90 -4.27 1.12
CA ASP A 394 5.92 -3.85 0.17
C ASP A 394 5.67 -4.43 -1.24
N LYS A 395 5.06 -5.60 -1.33
CA LYS A 395 4.57 -6.20 -2.57
C LYS A 395 3.23 -5.64 -3.05
N GLY A 396 2.61 -4.73 -2.30
CA GLY A 396 1.33 -4.10 -2.64
C GLY A 396 0.19 -5.10 -2.73
N TRP A 397 0.28 -6.21 -1.99
CA TRP A 397 -0.71 -7.29 -1.96
C TRP A 397 -0.91 -8.00 -3.32
N ILE A 398 0.02 -7.85 -4.26
CA ILE A 398 -0.05 -8.47 -5.59
C ILE A 398 0.10 -9.98 -5.44
N GLY A 399 -0.92 -10.72 -5.86
CA GLY A 399 -0.91 -12.18 -5.82
C GLY A 399 -0.92 -12.79 -4.43
N ILE A 400 -1.36 -12.05 -3.42
CA ILE A 400 -1.55 -12.55 -2.05
C ILE A 400 -3.00 -12.97 -1.90
N GLU A 401 -3.23 -14.24 -1.57
CA GLU A 401 -4.57 -14.77 -1.28
C GLU A 401 -5.14 -14.10 -0.02
N ASN A 402 -6.46 -13.90 0.00
CA ASN A 402 -7.15 -13.27 1.13
C ASN A 402 -6.65 -11.86 1.48
N ALA A 403 -5.98 -11.16 0.56
CA ALA A 403 -5.38 -9.86 0.79
C ALA A 403 -6.36 -8.81 1.35
N ASN A 404 -7.63 -8.84 0.93
CA ASN A 404 -8.66 -7.94 1.44
C ASN A 404 -8.91 -8.16 2.94
N VAL A 405 -9.07 -9.42 3.36
CA VAL A 405 -9.31 -9.78 4.77
C VAL A 405 -8.11 -9.45 5.63
N ILE A 406 -6.90 -9.76 5.15
CA ILE A 406 -5.65 -9.46 5.86
C ILE A 406 -5.50 -7.95 6.04
N GLN A 407 -5.79 -7.15 5.00
CA GLN A 407 -5.76 -5.69 5.09
C GLN A 407 -6.73 -5.16 6.15
N ASP A 408 -7.95 -5.70 6.22
CA ASP A 408 -8.94 -5.29 7.21
C ASP A 408 -8.44 -5.60 8.63
N VAL A 409 -7.96 -6.83 8.87
CA VAL A 409 -7.40 -7.25 10.15
C VAL A 409 -6.21 -6.38 10.56
N VAL A 410 -5.26 -6.15 9.64
CA VAL A 410 -4.06 -5.34 9.91
C VAL A 410 -4.44 -3.90 10.24
N ALA A 411 -5.38 -3.30 9.51
CA ALA A 411 -5.87 -1.95 9.79
C ALA A 411 -6.53 -1.87 11.17
N ALA A 412 -7.37 -2.86 11.52
CA ALA A 412 -8.05 -2.93 12.81
C ALA A 412 -7.05 -3.11 13.98
N LEU A 413 -6.06 -3.99 13.85
CA LEU A 413 -5.05 -4.16 14.90
C LEU A 413 -4.17 -2.92 15.05
N ARG A 414 -3.81 -2.26 13.94
CA ARG A 414 -3.03 -1.01 13.97
C ARG A 414 -3.79 0.18 14.54
N SER A 415 -5.12 0.21 14.47
CA SER A 415 -5.92 1.31 15.02
C SER A 415 -6.07 1.26 16.54
N ARG A 416 -5.75 0.12 17.18
CA ARG A 416 -5.80 -0.04 18.64
C ARG A 416 -4.79 0.89 19.33
N SER A 417 -5.18 1.39 20.49
CA SER A 417 -4.36 2.23 21.38
C SER A 417 -3.62 1.41 22.45
N ALA A 418 -3.80 0.09 22.46
CA ALA A 418 -3.12 -0.86 23.34
C ALA A 418 -2.47 -1.99 22.54
N ARG A 419 -1.54 -2.70 23.20
CA ARG A 419 -0.73 -3.76 22.58
C ARG A 419 -1.60 -4.96 22.20
N THR A 420 -1.31 -5.53 21.04
CA THR A 420 -1.81 -6.86 20.64
C THR A 420 -0.65 -7.84 20.63
N THR A 421 -0.86 -9.03 21.17
CA THR A 421 0.09 -10.14 21.08
C THR A 421 -0.61 -11.40 20.60
N LEU A 422 0.16 -12.31 19.99
CA LEU A 422 -0.33 -13.56 19.43
C LEU A 422 0.51 -14.72 19.98
N ARG A 423 -0.12 -15.85 20.28
CA ARG A 423 0.53 -17.12 20.61
C ARG A 423 -0.05 -18.22 19.75
N TRP A 424 0.82 -19.02 19.16
CA TRP A 424 0.40 -20.22 18.45
C TRP A 424 0.22 -21.37 19.43
N VAL A 425 -0.86 -22.14 19.26
CA VAL A 425 -1.10 -23.39 19.99
C VAL A 425 -1.29 -24.54 19.04
N LYS A 426 -1.08 -25.76 19.51
CA LYS A 426 -1.31 -26.92 18.66
C LYS A 426 -2.82 -27.18 18.58
N GLY A 427 -3.38 -27.24 17.38
CA GLY A 427 -4.77 -27.63 17.18
C GLY A 427 -5.05 -29.02 17.73
N HIS A 428 -6.24 -29.19 18.31
CA HIS A 428 -6.71 -30.45 18.93
C HIS A 428 -5.74 -31.07 19.95
N SER A 429 -5.07 -30.23 20.77
CA SER A 429 -4.11 -30.70 21.79
C SER A 429 -4.66 -30.71 23.23
N GLY A 430 -5.97 -30.60 23.45
CA GLY A 430 -6.56 -30.56 24.79
C GLY A 430 -6.64 -29.18 25.43
N GLU A 431 -6.30 -28.09 24.72
CA GLU A 431 -6.43 -26.73 25.25
C GLU A 431 -7.89 -26.28 25.13
N LEU A 432 -8.60 -26.28 26.27
CA LEU A 432 -10.04 -26.05 26.35
C LEU A 432 -10.49 -24.80 25.56
N GLY A 433 -9.78 -23.69 25.68
CA GLY A 433 -10.12 -22.46 24.96
C GLY A 433 -10.11 -22.63 23.43
N ASN A 434 -9.12 -23.35 22.89
CA ASN A 434 -9.01 -23.61 21.45
C ASN A 434 -10.12 -24.55 20.97
N GLU A 435 -10.37 -25.65 21.68
CA GLU A 435 -11.43 -26.61 21.33
C GLU A 435 -12.83 -26.00 21.36
N ARG A 436 -13.01 -24.97 22.18
CA ARG A 436 -14.27 -24.26 22.25
C ARG A 436 -14.38 -23.18 21.17
N ALA A 437 -13.29 -22.51 20.83
CA ALA A 437 -13.23 -21.64 19.66
C ALA A 437 -13.50 -22.42 18.36
N ASP A 438 -12.94 -23.63 18.20
CA ASP A 438 -13.22 -24.56 17.09
C ASP A 438 -14.71 -24.87 16.97
N ARG A 439 -15.35 -25.27 18.09
CA ARG A 439 -16.80 -25.51 18.13
C ARG A 439 -17.62 -24.29 17.72
N LEU A 440 -17.23 -23.10 18.17
CA LEU A 440 -17.89 -21.85 17.75
C LEU A 440 -17.64 -21.55 16.26
N ALA A 441 -16.45 -21.84 15.74
CA ALA A 441 -16.14 -21.65 14.33
C ALA A 441 -16.96 -22.58 13.43
N ALA A 442 -17.12 -23.85 13.83
CA ALA A 442 -18.00 -24.81 13.16
C ALA A 442 -19.47 -24.35 13.16
N GLN A 443 -19.98 -23.88 14.30
CA GLN A 443 -21.32 -23.28 14.38
C GLN A 443 -21.46 -22.08 13.45
N GLY A 444 -20.44 -21.21 13.40
CA GLY A 444 -20.42 -20.06 12.50
C GLY A 444 -20.49 -20.46 11.02
N ALA A 445 -19.92 -21.60 10.64
CA ALA A 445 -19.92 -22.07 9.26
C ALA A 445 -21.31 -22.56 8.81
N GLU A 446 -22.13 -23.04 9.75
CA GLU A 446 -23.51 -23.49 9.52
C GLU A 446 -24.53 -22.34 9.51
N MET A 447 -24.18 -21.17 10.03
CA MET A 447 -25.05 -20.00 10.04
C MET A 447 -25.23 -19.41 8.63
N ASP A 448 -26.35 -18.73 8.40
CA ASP A 448 -26.58 -17.98 7.16
C ASP A 448 -25.56 -16.85 6.99
N ARG A 449 -25.15 -16.61 5.73
CA ARG A 449 -24.20 -15.54 5.42
C ARG A 449 -24.87 -14.17 5.63
N PRO A 450 -24.37 -13.34 6.56
CA PRO A 450 -24.94 -12.02 6.77
C PRO A 450 -24.78 -11.19 5.49
N TYR A 451 -25.81 -10.46 5.13
CA TYR A 451 -25.68 -9.39 4.14
C TYR A 451 -24.78 -8.31 4.73
N LEU A 452 -23.58 -8.15 4.18
CA LEU A 452 -22.72 -7.03 4.49
C LEU A 452 -22.58 -6.17 3.24
N PRO A 453 -22.87 -4.85 3.32
CA PRO A 453 -22.42 -3.95 2.28
C PRO A 453 -20.89 -4.12 2.15
N ASN A 454 -20.41 -4.12 0.91
CA ASN A 454 -19.11 -4.58 0.42
C ASN A 454 -17.84 -3.96 1.04
N THR A 455 -17.93 -3.31 2.20
CA THR A 455 -16.86 -2.55 2.81
C THR A 455 -17.04 -2.58 4.32
N LEU A 456 -16.39 -3.50 5.03
CA LEU A 456 -15.84 -3.08 6.32
C LEU A 456 -14.96 -1.86 5.98
N PRO A 457 -15.19 -0.68 6.55
CA PRO A 457 -14.38 0.46 6.19
C PRO A 457 -12.97 0.18 6.71
N GLN A 458 -12.08 -0.19 5.78
CA GLN A 458 -10.66 -0.10 6.01
C GLN A 458 -10.40 1.34 6.43
N ASP A 459 -9.99 1.53 7.68
CA ASP A 459 -9.30 2.77 8.01
C ASP A 459 -7.94 2.72 7.31
N ARG A 460 -7.96 3.13 6.04
CA ARG A 460 -6.82 3.09 5.12
C ARG A 460 -5.66 3.95 5.61
N ARG A 461 -5.89 4.82 6.59
CA ARG A 461 -4.79 5.52 7.28
C ARG A 461 -3.78 4.53 7.84
N TYR A 462 -4.19 3.32 8.21
CA TYR A 462 -3.30 2.29 8.78
C TYR A 462 -2.74 1.29 7.76
N LEU A 463 -2.92 1.52 6.46
CA LEU A 463 -2.42 0.65 5.40
C LEU A 463 -1.52 1.42 4.44
N LYS A 464 -0.52 0.74 3.87
CA LYS A 464 0.27 1.27 2.75
C LYS A 464 -0.43 0.90 1.44
N ASP A 465 -0.73 1.89 0.60
CA ASP A 465 -1.40 1.67 -0.68
C ASP A 465 -0.38 1.41 -1.80
N GLY A 466 -0.59 0.34 -2.56
CA GLY A 466 0.29 -0.07 -3.65
C GLY A 466 1.61 -0.71 -3.24
N ALA A 467 2.35 -1.21 -4.23
CA ALA A 467 3.64 -1.87 -4.05
C ALA A 467 4.77 -0.85 -3.93
N GLN A 468 5.72 -1.07 -3.03
CA GLN A 468 6.88 -0.21 -2.86
C GLN A 468 7.78 -0.30 -4.08
N LEU A 469 8.00 0.83 -4.74
CA LEU A 469 8.74 0.87 -6.00
C LEU A 469 10.19 0.40 -5.82
N SER A 470 10.85 0.79 -4.74
CA SER A 470 12.23 0.37 -4.43
C SER A 470 12.37 -1.13 -4.13
N LYS A 471 11.30 -1.82 -3.73
CA LYS A 471 11.27 -3.28 -3.51
C LYS A 471 10.71 -4.05 -4.71
N LEU A 472 10.19 -3.35 -5.71
CA LEU A 472 9.59 -3.95 -6.89
C LEU A 472 10.65 -4.72 -7.71
N THR A 473 10.31 -5.95 -8.07
CA THR A 473 11.06 -6.74 -9.06
C THR A 473 10.32 -6.70 -10.39
N GLN A 474 11.02 -6.95 -11.50
CA GLN A 474 10.38 -7.00 -12.82
C GLN A 474 9.27 -8.07 -12.88
N LYS A 475 9.47 -9.23 -12.24
CA LYS A 475 8.47 -10.29 -12.14
C LYS A 475 7.21 -9.81 -11.41
N LEU A 476 7.37 -9.10 -10.28
CA LEU A 476 6.25 -8.58 -9.52
C LEU A 476 5.53 -7.44 -10.25
N ALA A 477 6.29 -6.54 -10.91
CA ALA A 477 5.73 -5.50 -11.76
C ALA A 477 4.89 -6.07 -12.90
N TYR A 478 5.40 -7.10 -13.58
CA TYR A 478 4.69 -7.80 -14.64
C TYR A 478 3.37 -8.42 -14.14
N ARG A 479 3.40 -9.11 -12.99
CA ARG A 479 2.19 -9.66 -12.35
C ARG A 479 1.19 -8.54 -12.00
N GLY A 480 1.63 -7.48 -11.33
CA GLY A 480 0.76 -6.36 -10.96
C GLY A 480 0.13 -5.65 -12.16
N ILE A 481 0.85 -5.55 -13.28
CA ILE A 481 0.31 -5.01 -14.53
C ILE A 481 -0.80 -5.91 -15.08
N ARG A 482 -0.61 -7.23 -15.10
CA ARG A 482 -1.62 -8.18 -15.55
C ARG A 482 -2.87 -8.12 -14.68
N ASP A 483 -2.73 -8.15 -13.36
CA ASP A 483 -3.84 -8.02 -12.41
C ASP A 483 -4.61 -6.69 -12.65
N ALA A 484 -3.91 -5.59 -12.93
CA ALA A 484 -4.52 -4.29 -13.22
C ALA A 484 -5.25 -4.26 -14.58
N LYS A 485 -4.75 -4.97 -15.60
CA LYS A 485 -5.44 -5.11 -16.89
C LYS A 485 -6.70 -5.96 -16.75
N GLN A 486 -6.64 -7.08 -16.03
CA GLN A 486 -7.78 -7.98 -15.80
C GLN A 486 -8.92 -7.28 -15.05
N ARG A 487 -8.62 -6.52 -13.99
CA ARG A 487 -9.66 -5.75 -13.27
C ARG A 487 -10.43 -4.78 -14.17
N LYS A 488 -9.78 -4.21 -15.20
CA LYS A 488 -10.48 -3.38 -16.19
C LYS A 488 -11.39 -4.19 -17.11
N HIS A 489 -11.04 -5.45 -17.39
CA HIS A 489 -11.84 -6.34 -18.23
C HIS A 489 -13.00 -6.97 -17.44
N SER A 490 -12.81 -7.33 -16.16
CA SER A 490 -13.87 -7.93 -15.33
C SER A 490 -15.01 -6.96 -15.00
N LEU A 491 -14.74 -5.65 -15.03
CA LEU A 491 -15.75 -4.58 -14.95
C LEU A 491 -16.64 -4.48 -16.21
N ASN A 492 -16.26 -5.11 -17.32
CA ASN A 492 -17.17 -5.38 -18.44
C ASN A 492 -17.98 -6.65 -18.13
N VAL A 493 -19.03 -6.47 -17.33
CA VAL A 493 -19.93 -7.50 -16.77
C VAL A 493 -20.30 -8.63 -17.75
N LYS A 494 -20.52 -8.29 -19.03
CA LYS A 494 -20.96 -9.23 -20.08
C LYS A 494 -19.96 -10.36 -20.41
N THR A 495 -18.66 -10.14 -20.23
CA THR A 495 -17.63 -11.15 -20.55
C THR A 495 -17.44 -12.12 -19.39
N SER A 496 -17.44 -11.60 -18.17
CA SER A 496 -17.32 -12.37 -16.92
C SER A 496 -18.49 -13.33 -16.73
N GLU A 497 -19.72 -12.94 -17.07
CA GLU A 497 -20.90 -13.80 -17.04
C GLU A 497 -20.85 -14.93 -18.06
N ARG A 498 -20.28 -14.68 -19.26
CA ARG A 498 -20.07 -15.71 -20.28
C ARG A 498 -19.03 -16.73 -19.86
N ILE A 499 -17.89 -16.29 -19.32
CA ILE A 499 -16.84 -17.20 -18.83
C ILE A 499 -17.38 -18.03 -17.66
N ARG A 500 -18.13 -17.42 -16.74
CA ARG A 500 -18.80 -18.12 -15.64
C ARG A 500 -19.80 -19.17 -16.15
N GLY A 501 -20.60 -18.83 -17.17
CA GLY A 501 -21.51 -19.77 -17.82
C GLY A 501 -20.78 -20.97 -18.46
N ILE A 502 -19.65 -20.73 -19.12
CA ILE A 502 -18.85 -21.79 -19.76
C ILE A 502 -18.21 -22.71 -18.71
N ILE A 503 -17.66 -22.16 -17.63
CA ILE A 503 -17.07 -22.96 -16.54
C ILE A 503 -18.14 -23.83 -15.86
N ASP A 504 -19.31 -23.27 -15.57
CA ASP A 504 -20.44 -24.02 -15.01
C ASP A 504 -20.91 -25.15 -15.94
N GLU A 505 -20.91 -24.90 -17.25
CA GLU A 505 -21.31 -25.88 -18.26
C GLU A 505 -20.30 -27.03 -18.38
N VAL A 506 -19.00 -26.72 -18.35
CA VAL A 506 -17.91 -27.71 -18.33
C VAL A 506 -17.95 -28.57 -17.06
N GLN A 507 -18.14 -27.94 -15.89
CA GLN A 507 -18.25 -28.67 -14.62
C GLN A 507 -19.50 -29.57 -14.55
N ARG A 508 -20.63 -29.14 -15.13
CA ARG A 508 -21.82 -30.00 -15.29
C ARG A 508 -21.56 -31.17 -16.23
N TYR A 509 -20.80 -30.95 -17.30
CA TYR A 509 -20.46 -32.00 -18.27
C TYR A 509 -19.58 -33.09 -17.66
N ASP A 510 -18.56 -32.71 -16.87
CA ASP A 510 -17.71 -33.66 -16.15
C ASP A 510 -18.45 -34.35 -14.99
N GLY A 511 -19.34 -33.64 -14.31
CA GLY A 511 -20.22 -34.23 -13.29
C GLY A 511 -21.19 -35.28 -13.84
N ASN A 512 -21.65 -35.12 -15.09
CA ASN A 512 -22.53 -36.10 -15.76
C ASN A 512 -21.78 -37.32 -16.31
N LYS A 513 -20.51 -37.19 -16.71
CA LYS A 513 -19.70 -38.34 -17.12
C LYS A 513 -19.45 -39.32 -15.97
N ASN A 514 -19.24 -38.81 -14.75
CA ASN A 514 -19.04 -39.65 -13.56
C ASN A 514 -20.32 -40.33 -13.05
N LYS A 515 -21.52 -39.83 -13.42
CA LYS A 515 -22.79 -40.50 -13.12
C LYS A 515 -23.16 -41.57 -14.16
N ASN A 516 -22.80 -41.36 -15.43
CA ASN A 516 -23.08 -42.31 -16.50
C ASN A 516 -22.06 -43.47 -16.60
N SER A 517 -20.94 -43.43 -15.88
CA SER A 517 -19.98 -44.54 -15.80
C SER A 517 -20.25 -45.55 -14.67
N ALA A 518 -21.26 -45.32 -13.82
CA ALA A 518 -21.61 -46.22 -12.70
C ALA A 518 -22.71 -47.24 -13.01
N SER A 519 -23.29 -47.22 -14.21
CA SER A 519 -24.34 -48.16 -14.63
C SER A 519 -23.99 -48.79 -15.99
N GLY A 520 -23.07 -49.76 -16.03
CA GLY A 520 -22.82 -50.49 -17.27
C GLY A 520 -21.50 -51.24 -17.33
N ARG A 521 -21.31 -52.24 -16.46
CA ARG A 521 -20.36 -53.33 -16.73
C ARG A 521 -20.95 -54.68 -16.31
N GLN A 522 -21.68 -55.28 -17.24
CA GLN A 522 -21.79 -56.72 -17.37
C GLN A 522 -21.49 -57.08 -18.85
N PHE A 523 -20.86 -58.23 -19.03
CA PHE A 523 -20.55 -58.96 -20.28
C PHE A 523 -19.14 -58.85 -20.90
N ARG A 524 -18.29 -59.83 -20.49
CA ARG A 524 -17.52 -60.84 -21.27
C ARG A 524 -17.11 -60.53 -22.73
N ALA A 525 -15.81 -60.77 -23.02
CA ALA A 525 -15.25 -61.83 -23.88
C ALA A 525 -13.71 -61.64 -23.97
N LYS A 526 -12.83 -62.59 -23.61
CA LYS A 526 -12.29 -63.68 -24.46
C LYS A 526 -11.90 -63.23 -25.88
N GLN A 527 -10.64 -62.83 -26.07
CA GLN A 527 -9.58 -63.56 -26.78
C GLN A 527 -8.25 -62.82 -26.62
#